data_AF-T0PV55-F1
#
_entry.id   AF-T0PV55-F1
#
_cell.length_a   1.000
_cell.length_b   1.000
_cell.length_c   1.000
_cell.angle_alpha   90.00
_cell.angle_beta   90.00
_cell.angle_gamma   90.00
#
_symmetry.space_group_name_H-M   'P 1'
#
loop_
_entity.id
_entity.type
_entity.pdbx_description
1 polymer ?
#
loop_
_entity_poly.entity_id
_entity_poly.type
_entity_poly.pdbx_seq_one_letter_code
_entity_poly.pdbx_strand_id
1 'polypeptide(L)'
;MGARRPEESHWFASVYDPIAAGSIDGAEADVAHDKALLRALNAPYDAARDPKIVGDPLCTLFVGRLSYATTEETLRSVFGRFGEIRHLRLVRHVVTQESRGYAFIAFAREKDFEAAYRTTNRMLLDGRRILVEFERERIMPGWKPRRLGGGLGGKKESGQLRFGGRDRPFRVPRS
;
A
#
# COMPACT_ATOMS: atom_id res chain seq x y z
N MET A 1 19.72 -23.27 -7.16
CA MET A 1 18.51 -22.43 -7.23
C MET A 1 18.88 -21.05 -6.70
N GLY A 2 19.31 -20.16 -7.59
CA GLY A 2 19.97 -18.90 -7.22
C GLY A 2 18.98 -17.87 -6.71
N ALA A 3 19.31 -17.26 -5.56
CA ALA A 3 18.63 -16.08 -5.05
C ALA A 3 18.67 -14.97 -6.12
N ARG A 4 17.51 -14.37 -6.43
CA ARG A 4 17.44 -13.22 -7.34
C ARG A 4 18.27 -12.05 -6.77
N ARG A 5 18.94 -11.32 -7.65
CA ARG A 5 19.88 -10.24 -7.33
C ARG A 5 19.17 -9.06 -6.62
N PRO A 6 19.87 -8.31 -5.74
CA PRO A 6 19.30 -7.17 -5.00
C PRO A 6 18.82 -6.00 -5.89
N GLU A 7 19.28 -5.92 -7.14
CA GLU A 7 18.98 -4.81 -8.05
C GLU A 7 17.56 -4.84 -8.66
N GLU A 8 16.83 -5.94 -8.47
CA GLU A 8 15.43 -6.11 -8.90
C GLU A 8 14.44 -6.03 -7.71
N SER A 9 14.83 -5.37 -6.62
CA SER A 9 13.91 -5.12 -5.53
C SER A 9 12.94 -3.99 -5.90
N HIS A 10 11.65 -4.29 -6.07
CA HIS A 10 10.58 -3.28 -6.18
C HIS A 10 10.44 -2.40 -4.90
N TRP A 11 11.24 -2.68 -3.88
CA TRP A 11 11.12 -2.14 -2.53
C TRP A 11 12.46 -1.59 -2.05
N PHE A 12 12.44 -0.46 -1.37
CA PHE A 12 13.61 0.03 -0.65
C PHE A 12 13.89 -0.77 0.63
N ALA A 13 12.91 -1.51 1.15
CA ALA A 13 13.02 -2.34 2.34
C ALA A 13 12.26 -3.66 2.15
N SER A 14 12.83 -4.75 2.67
CA SER A 14 12.22 -6.09 2.63
C SER A 14 11.29 -6.37 3.81
N VAL A 15 11.36 -5.59 4.89
CA VAL A 15 10.54 -5.70 6.10
C VAL A 15 9.98 -4.32 6.44
N TYR A 16 8.77 -4.29 7.00
CA TYR A 16 8.16 -3.06 7.52
C TYR A 16 8.50 -2.88 8.99
N ASP A 17 9.21 -1.81 9.29
CA ASP A 17 9.41 -1.31 10.65
C ASP A 17 8.61 0.00 10.82
N PRO A 18 7.63 0.05 11.75
CA PRO A 18 6.91 1.28 12.05
C PRO A 18 7.82 2.46 12.40
N ILE A 19 8.87 2.26 13.20
CA ILE A 19 9.76 3.33 13.67
C ILE A 19 10.55 3.90 12.49
N ALA A 20 11.22 3.03 11.73
CA ALA A 20 11.92 3.45 10.52
C ALA A 20 10.98 4.15 9.53
N ALA A 21 9.76 3.63 9.33
CA ALA A 21 8.76 4.28 8.50
C ALA A 21 8.35 5.67 9.04
N GLY A 22 8.42 5.92 10.35
CA GLY A 22 8.18 7.23 10.96
C GLY A 22 9.36 8.21 10.86
N SER A 23 10.57 7.71 10.63
CA SER A 23 11.80 8.50 10.61
C SER A 23 12.05 9.17 9.25
N ILE A 24 12.47 10.44 9.26
CA ILE A 24 12.71 11.24 8.03
C ILE A 24 14.07 10.89 7.39
N ASP A 25 15.07 10.62 8.22
CA ASP A 25 16.47 10.38 7.85
C ASP A 25 16.93 8.94 8.13
N GLY A 26 16.10 8.12 8.79
CA GLY A 26 16.42 6.74 9.12
C GLY A 26 17.45 6.60 10.24
N ALA A 27 17.78 7.68 10.95
CA ALA A 27 18.80 7.70 12.00
C ALA A 27 18.25 7.34 13.39
N GLU A 28 16.96 7.56 13.63
CA GLU A 28 16.30 7.31 14.91
C GLU A 28 15.52 5.98 14.85
N ALA A 29 16.24 4.86 14.96
CA ALA A 29 15.69 3.52 14.76
C ALA A 29 14.89 2.97 15.97
N ASP A 30 15.07 3.54 17.16
CA ASP A 30 14.63 2.88 18.40
C ASP A 30 13.53 3.63 19.19
N VAL A 31 13.10 4.82 18.74
CA VAL A 31 12.14 5.65 19.47
C VAL A 31 10.89 5.93 18.65
N ALA A 32 9.71 5.55 19.17
CA ALA A 32 8.44 5.91 18.56
C ALA A 32 8.12 7.40 18.78
N HIS A 33 8.13 8.20 17.71
CA HIS A 33 7.90 9.65 17.77
C HIS A 33 6.42 10.07 17.89
N ASP A 34 5.48 9.15 17.72
CA ASP A 34 4.05 9.44 17.84
C ASP A 34 3.23 8.25 18.40
N LYS A 35 2.03 8.55 18.94
CA LYS A 35 1.13 7.52 19.50
C LYS A 35 0.65 6.50 18.47
N ALA A 36 0.66 6.83 17.17
CA ALA A 36 0.29 5.89 16.12
C ALA A 36 1.41 4.87 15.85
N LEU A 37 2.68 5.25 15.98
CA LEU A 37 3.81 4.30 15.92
C LEU A 37 3.77 3.32 17.09
N LEU A 38 3.53 3.81 18.31
CA LEU A 38 3.31 2.93 19.47
C LEU A 38 2.16 1.96 19.26
N ARG A 39 1.07 2.42 18.63
CA ARG A 39 -0.05 1.54 18.26
C ARG A 39 0.37 0.50 17.22
N ALA A 40 1.14 0.90 16.22
CA ALA A 40 1.57 0.00 15.15
C ALA A 40 2.48 -1.12 15.68
N LEU A 41 3.40 -0.79 16.58
CA LEU A 41 4.29 -1.76 17.23
C LEU A 41 3.51 -2.81 18.03
N ASN A 42 2.48 -2.39 18.76
CA ASN A 42 1.75 -3.27 19.67
C ASN A 42 0.52 -3.95 19.05
N ALA A 43 0.02 -3.47 17.91
CA ALA A 43 -1.21 -4.00 17.32
C ALA A 43 -0.96 -5.32 16.58
N PRO A 44 -1.66 -6.41 16.92
CA PRO A 44 -1.61 -7.63 16.11
C PRO A 44 -2.18 -7.36 14.73
N TYR A 45 -1.51 -7.86 13.69
CA TYR A 45 -2.00 -7.81 12.32
C TYR A 45 -1.45 -9.00 11.56
N ASP A 46 -2.36 -9.76 10.95
CA ASP A 46 -2.06 -10.90 10.10
C ASP A 46 -3.02 -10.84 8.92
N ALA A 47 -2.52 -10.41 7.76
CA ALA A 47 -3.33 -10.31 6.54
C ALA A 47 -3.76 -11.69 6.03
N ALA A 48 -2.98 -12.74 6.29
CA ALA A 48 -3.31 -14.09 5.81
C ALA A 48 -4.58 -14.65 6.44
N ARG A 49 -5.04 -14.07 7.56
CA ARG A 49 -6.30 -14.43 8.23
C ARG A 49 -7.53 -13.72 7.67
N ASP A 50 -7.39 -12.74 6.77
CA ASP A 50 -8.55 -12.06 6.17
C ASP A 50 -9.12 -12.89 5.02
N PRO A 51 -10.29 -13.56 5.17
CA PRO A 51 -10.85 -14.42 4.13
C PRO A 51 -11.31 -13.65 2.90
N LYS A 52 -11.37 -12.31 2.97
CA LYS A 52 -11.73 -11.45 1.84
C LYS A 52 -10.55 -11.14 0.93
N ILE A 53 -9.35 -11.60 1.26
CA ILE A 53 -8.18 -11.46 0.42
C ILE A 53 -8.07 -12.67 -0.50
N VAL A 54 -8.01 -12.43 -1.80
CA VAL A 54 -8.01 -13.47 -2.84
C VAL A 54 -6.92 -13.15 -3.87
N GLY A 55 -6.28 -14.20 -4.39
CA GLY A 55 -5.28 -14.09 -5.46
C GLY A 55 -3.85 -13.96 -4.96
N ASP A 56 -2.91 -13.91 -5.90
CA ASP A 56 -1.48 -13.77 -5.63
C ASP A 56 -1.16 -12.32 -5.23
N PRO A 57 -0.51 -12.06 -4.08
CA PRO A 57 -0.13 -10.71 -3.69
C PRO A 57 0.82 -10.03 -4.67
N LEU A 58 1.67 -10.77 -5.40
CA LEU A 58 2.55 -10.21 -6.43
C LEU A 58 1.78 -9.77 -7.69
N CYS A 59 0.55 -10.27 -7.86
CA CYS A 59 -0.38 -9.84 -8.91
C CYS A 59 -1.50 -8.92 -8.38
N THR A 60 -1.35 -8.36 -7.17
CA THR A 60 -2.38 -7.53 -6.53
C THR A 60 -1.93 -6.10 -6.35
N LEU A 61 -2.64 -5.16 -6.98
CA LEU A 61 -2.44 -3.73 -6.79
C LEU A 61 -3.12 -3.25 -5.51
N PHE A 62 -2.43 -2.39 -4.78
CA PHE A 62 -3.03 -1.43 -3.88
C PHE A 62 -3.32 -0.13 -4.65
N VAL A 63 -4.58 0.31 -4.62
CA VAL A 63 -5.00 1.59 -5.20
C VAL A 63 -5.51 2.49 -4.09
N GLY A 64 -4.78 3.56 -3.78
CA GLY A 64 -5.10 4.50 -2.70
C GLY A 64 -5.47 5.89 -3.20
N ARG A 65 -5.90 6.76 -2.25
CA ARG A 65 -6.35 8.15 -2.50
C ARG A 65 -7.55 8.26 -3.44
N LEU A 66 -8.33 7.19 -3.55
CA LEU A 66 -9.58 7.19 -4.29
C LEU A 66 -10.53 8.27 -3.74
N SER A 67 -11.42 8.75 -4.58
CA SER A 67 -12.57 9.52 -4.10
C SER A 67 -13.44 8.60 -3.25
N TYR A 68 -14.08 9.15 -2.22
CA TYR A 68 -15.05 8.37 -1.45
C TYR A 68 -16.27 7.98 -2.29
N ALA A 69 -16.51 8.71 -3.39
CA ALA A 69 -17.54 8.40 -4.39
C ALA A 69 -17.11 7.32 -5.41
N THR A 70 -15.81 7.00 -5.51
CA THR A 70 -15.34 5.98 -6.46
C THR A 70 -15.92 4.60 -6.08
N THR A 71 -16.53 3.92 -7.06
CA THR A 71 -17.15 2.60 -6.87
C THR A 71 -16.29 1.47 -7.43
N GLU A 72 -16.68 0.23 -7.13
CA GLU A 72 -16.02 -0.96 -7.68
C GLU A 72 -16.21 -1.04 -9.20
N GLU A 73 -17.36 -0.64 -9.72
CA GLU A 73 -17.66 -0.59 -11.16
C GLU A 73 -16.73 0.38 -11.88
N THR A 74 -16.52 1.57 -11.31
CA THR A 74 -15.55 2.56 -11.85
C THR A 74 -14.15 1.96 -11.91
N LEU A 75 -13.71 1.30 -10.83
CA LEU A 75 -12.41 0.65 -10.80
C LEU A 75 -12.31 -0.51 -11.80
N ARG A 76 -13.34 -1.35 -11.94
CA ARG A 76 -13.38 -2.42 -12.95
C ARG A 76 -13.29 -1.87 -14.36
N SER A 77 -14.00 -0.78 -14.67
CA SER A 77 -13.96 -0.12 -15.97
C SER A 77 -12.56 0.41 -16.31
N VAL A 78 -11.88 1.06 -15.35
CA VAL A 78 -10.54 1.62 -15.56
C VAL A 78 -9.47 0.53 -15.64
N PHE A 79 -9.45 -0.37 -14.66
CA PHE A 79 -8.37 -1.36 -14.50
C PHE A 79 -8.59 -2.62 -15.36
N GLY A 80 -9.82 -2.94 -15.73
CA GLY A 80 -10.12 -4.09 -16.60
C GLY A 80 -9.55 -3.96 -18.01
N ARG A 81 -9.20 -2.75 -18.43
CA ARG A 81 -8.53 -2.49 -19.73
C ARG A 81 -7.13 -3.06 -19.82
N PHE A 82 -6.49 -3.36 -18.69
CA PHE A 82 -5.15 -3.96 -18.65
C PHE A 82 -5.20 -5.48 -18.69
N GLY A 83 -6.29 -6.09 -18.22
CA GLY A 83 -6.45 -7.54 -18.21
C GLY A 83 -7.56 -8.01 -17.28
N GLU A 84 -7.71 -9.32 -17.19
CA GLU A 84 -8.73 -9.96 -16.36
C GLU A 84 -8.49 -9.69 -14.87
N ILE A 85 -9.49 -9.11 -14.21
CA ILE A 85 -9.49 -8.88 -12.77
C ILE A 85 -10.14 -10.10 -12.09
N ARG A 86 -9.34 -10.90 -11.38
CA ARG A 86 -9.83 -12.05 -10.60
C ARG A 86 -10.60 -11.62 -9.38
N HIS A 87 -10.12 -10.58 -8.71
CA HIS A 87 -10.75 -10.09 -7.49
C HIS A 87 -10.53 -8.60 -7.36
N LEU A 88 -11.56 -7.90 -6.92
CA LEU A 88 -11.50 -6.48 -6.62
C LEU A 88 -12.25 -6.25 -5.32
N ARG A 89 -11.60 -5.54 -4.40
CA ARG A 89 -12.17 -5.19 -3.11
C ARG A 89 -11.93 -3.72 -2.81
N LEU A 90 -12.99 -2.91 -2.86
CA LEU A 90 -12.98 -1.56 -2.32
C LEU A 90 -13.16 -1.65 -0.80
N VAL A 91 -12.19 -1.16 -0.03
CA VAL A 91 -12.24 -1.31 1.42
C VAL A 91 -13.19 -0.28 2.01
N ARG A 92 -14.12 -0.76 2.85
CA ARG A 92 -15.18 0.04 3.47
C ARG A 92 -15.10 0.02 4.99
N HIS A 93 -15.73 0.98 5.63
CA HIS A 93 -15.98 0.92 7.07
C HIS A 93 -16.99 -0.19 7.37
N VAL A 94 -16.75 -0.99 8.42
CA VAL A 94 -17.56 -2.19 8.70
C VAL A 94 -18.99 -1.82 9.09
N VAL A 95 -19.18 -0.68 9.77
CA VAL A 95 -20.50 -0.19 10.21
C VAL A 95 -21.17 0.65 9.12
N THR A 96 -20.62 1.82 8.79
CA THR A 96 -21.24 2.77 7.82
C THR A 96 -21.21 2.31 6.36
N GLN A 97 -20.44 1.28 6.01
CA GLN A 97 -20.21 0.83 4.62
C GLN A 97 -19.60 1.89 3.69
N GLU A 98 -19.19 3.03 4.23
CA GLU A 98 -18.54 4.09 3.47
C GLU A 98 -17.15 3.66 3.01
N SER A 99 -16.77 4.13 1.82
CA SER A 99 -15.44 3.89 1.27
C SER A 99 -14.35 4.43 2.21
N ARG A 100 -13.27 3.66 2.39
CA ARG A 100 -12.05 4.15 3.05
C ARG A 100 -11.06 4.80 2.08
N GLY A 101 -11.45 4.96 0.81
CA GLY A 101 -10.63 5.63 -0.21
C GLY A 101 -9.45 4.79 -0.72
N TYR A 102 -9.51 3.46 -0.57
CA TYR A 102 -8.54 2.56 -1.18
C TYR A 102 -9.15 1.18 -1.50
N ALA A 103 -8.57 0.52 -2.49
CA ALA A 103 -8.99 -0.78 -2.98
C ALA A 103 -7.79 -1.70 -3.23
N PHE A 104 -8.07 -3.00 -3.35
CA PHE A 104 -7.15 -4.00 -3.84
C PHE A 104 -7.68 -4.61 -5.13
N ILE A 105 -6.82 -4.79 -6.13
CA ILE A 105 -7.18 -5.33 -7.44
C ILE A 105 -6.21 -6.45 -7.79
N ALA A 106 -6.66 -7.69 -7.73
CA ALA A 106 -5.90 -8.87 -8.10
C ALA A 106 -6.15 -9.22 -9.58
N PHE A 107 -5.09 -9.20 -10.38
CA PHE A 107 -5.14 -9.61 -11.78
C PHE A 107 -4.94 -11.12 -11.93
N ALA A 108 -5.41 -11.66 -13.04
CA ALA A 108 -5.17 -13.05 -13.40
C ALA A 108 -3.72 -13.31 -13.81
N ARG A 109 -3.01 -12.30 -14.34
CA ARG A 109 -1.66 -12.42 -14.89
C ARG A 109 -0.77 -11.28 -14.39
N GLU A 110 0.48 -11.61 -14.06
CA GLU A 110 1.51 -10.67 -13.61
C GLU A 110 1.75 -9.53 -14.62
N LYS A 111 1.78 -9.84 -15.92
CA LYS A 111 1.96 -8.83 -16.98
C LYS A 111 0.87 -7.74 -16.98
N ASP A 112 -0.37 -8.11 -16.64
CA ASP A 112 -1.50 -7.18 -16.64
C ASP A 112 -1.40 -6.26 -15.40
N PHE A 113 -1.01 -6.84 -14.26
CA PHE A 113 -0.63 -6.11 -13.06
C PHE A 113 0.49 -5.10 -13.34
N GLU A 114 1.58 -5.51 -13.99
CA GLU A 114 2.72 -4.62 -14.29
C GLU A 114 2.32 -3.47 -15.20
N ALA A 115 1.54 -3.75 -16.24
CA ALA A 115 1.05 -2.73 -17.17
C ALA A 115 0.18 -1.70 -16.42
N ALA A 116 -0.73 -2.16 -15.56
CA ALA A 116 -1.55 -1.29 -14.73
C ALA A 116 -0.70 -0.47 -13.74
N TYR A 117 0.23 -1.11 -13.02
CA TYR A 117 1.12 -0.46 -12.04
C TYR A 117 1.94 0.69 -12.62
N ARG A 118 2.47 0.50 -13.84
CA ARG A 118 3.29 1.49 -14.53
C ARG A 118 2.46 2.66 -15.07
N THR A 119 1.25 2.39 -15.55
CA THR A 119 0.45 3.35 -16.32
C THR A 119 -0.51 4.19 -15.47
N THR A 120 -1.04 3.64 -14.38
CA THR A 120 -2.20 4.24 -13.68
C THR A 120 -1.85 5.09 -12.46
N ASN A 121 -0.60 5.07 -11.99
CA ASN A 121 -0.20 5.89 -10.86
C ASN A 121 -0.34 7.38 -11.17
N ARG A 122 -0.94 8.16 -10.27
CA ARG A 122 -1.25 9.59 -10.41
C ARG A 122 -2.25 9.96 -11.49
N MET A 123 -2.92 8.97 -12.11
CA MET A 123 -4.08 9.21 -12.96
C MET A 123 -5.16 9.98 -12.19
N LEU A 124 -5.86 10.88 -12.88
CA LEU A 124 -7.01 11.57 -12.33
C LEU A 124 -8.25 10.65 -12.45
N LEU A 125 -8.83 10.28 -11.32
CA LEU A 125 -10.05 9.48 -11.22
C LEU A 125 -11.00 10.18 -10.25
N ASP A 126 -12.22 10.46 -10.70
CA ASP A 126 -13.25 11.15 -9.91
C ASP A 126 -12.72 12.42 -9.22
N GLY A 127 -11.94 13.21 -9.97
CA GLY A 127 -11.34 14.47 -9.50
C GLY A 127 -10.12 14.31 -8.57
N ARG A 128 -9.62 13.09 -8.34
CA ARG A 128 -8.46 12.84 -7.46
C ARG A 128 -7.33 12.11 -8.16
N ARG A 129 -6.09 12.52 -7.87
CA ARG A 129 -4.90 11.78 -8.31
C ARG A 129 -4.71 10.55 -7.44
N ILE A 130 -4.91 9.37 -8.04
CA ILE A 130 -4.80 8.10 -7.34
C ILE A 130 -3.33 7.72 -7.09
N LEU A 131 -3.11 6.91 -6.06
CA LEU A 131 -1.83 6.26 -5.80
C LEU A 131 -1.96 4.79 -6.20
N VAL A 132 -1.03 4.28 -6.98
CA VAL A 132 -0.99 2.86 -7.37
C VAL A 132 0.33 2.26 -6.92
N GLU A 133 0.24 1.24 -6.07
CA GLU A 133 1.36 0.56 -5.41
C GLU A 133 1.17 -0.96 -5.46
N PHE A 134 2.21 -1.74 -5.20
CA PHE A 134 2.06 -3.15 -4.84
C PHE A 134 1.29 -3.30 -3.52
N GLU A 135 0.59 -4.43 -3.38
CA GLU A 135 0.09 -4.87 -2.10
C GLU A 135 1.24 -5.15 -1.12
N ARG A 136 1.23 -4.51 0.06
CA ARG A 136 2.27 -4.73 1.08
C ARG A 136 1.86 -5.69 2.18
N GLU A 137 0.57 -5.92 2.36
CA GLU A 137 0.06 -6.60 3.55
C GLU A 137 0.43 -8.08 3.64
N ARG A 138 0.67 -8.74 2.50
CA ARG A 138 1.17 -10.12 2.44
C ARG A 138 2.62 -10.25 1.98
N ILE A 139 3.23 -9.18 1.45
CA ILE A 139 4.57 -9.23 0.84
C ILE A 139 5.65 -8.69 1.78
N MET A 140 5.27 -7.78 2.68
CA MET A 140 6.20 -7.09 3.57
C MET A 140 5.97 -7.56 5.02
N PRO A 141 6.83 -8.43 5.57
CA PRO A 141 6.74 -8.85 6.97
C PRO A 141 6.71 -7.64 7.91
N GLY A 142 5.94 -7.75 8.99
CA GLY A 142 5.75 -6.66 9.95
C GLY A 142 4.79 -5.55 9.51
N TRP A 143 4.26 -5.59 8.27
CA TRP A 143 3.37 -4.54 7.75
C TRP A 143 2.20 -4.25 8.70
N LYS A 144 1.97 -2.96 8.95
CA LYS A 144 0.79 -2.48 9.68
C LYS A 144 -0.01 -1.51 8.83
N PRO A 145 -1.33 -1.70 8.66
CA PRO A 145 -2.16 -0.75 7.93
C PRO A 145 -2.32 0.57 8.71
N ARG A 146 -2.72 1.62 7.99
CA ARG A 146 -2.95 2.97 8.55
C ARG A 146 -3.86 3.00 9.77
N ARG A 147 -4.92 2.20 9.77
CA ARG A 147 -5.88 2.11 10.90
C ARG A 147 -5.23 1.64 12.22
N LEU A 148 -4.09 0.95 12.13
CA LEU A 148 -3.30 0.51 13.28
C LEU A 148 -2.09 1.43 13.54
N GLY A 149 -1.98 2.55 12.82
CA GLY A 149 -0.93 3.56 13.01
C GLY A 149 0.34 3.38 12.16
N GLY A 150 0.38 2.33 11.33
CA GLY A 150 1.45 2.11 10.36
C GLY A 150 1.20 2.83 9.02
N GLY A 151 1.32 2.08 7.93
CA GLY A 151 1.13 2.52 6.55
C GLY A 151 2.27 3.38 6.00
N LEU A 152 2.08 3.88 4.77
CA LEU A 152 3.06 4.70 4.07
C LEU A 152 2.44 6.01 3.56
N GLY A 153 3.27 7.02 3.27
CA GLY A 153 2.86 8.32 2.76
C GLY A 153 2.26 9.23 3.85
N GLY A 154 1.12 9.86 3.57
CA GLY A 154 0.50 10.83 4.49
C GLY A 154 1.12 12.22 4.39
N LYS A 155 0.70 13.13 5.28
CA LYS A 155 1.23 14.49 5.35
C LYS A 155 1.70 14.81 6.76
N LYS A 156 2.69 15.71 6.90
CA LYS A 156 3.22 16.12 8.21
C LYS A 156 2.12 16.73 9.08
N GLU A 157 1.25 17.53 8.48
CA GLU A 157 0.13 18.21 9.16
C GLU A 157 -0.90 17.23 9.74
N SER A 158 -1.00 16.02 9.19
CA SER A 158 -1.90 14.97 9.70
C SER A 158 -1.33 14.19 10.90
N GLY A 159 -0.09 14.47 11.31
CA GLY A 159 0.58 13.76 12.41
C GLY A 159 0.91 12.29 12.14
N GLN A 160 0.76 11.81 10.89
CA GLN A 160 1.01 10.42 10.49
C GLN A 160 1.79 10.32 9.17
N LEU A 161 2.85 11.12 9.02
CA LEU A 161 3.76 11.00 7.89
C LEU A 161 4.59 9.70 8.02
N ARG A 162 4.69 8.94 6.94
CA ARG A 162 5.44 7.67 6.87
C ARG A 162 6.22 7.54 5.55
N PHE A 163 7.47 7.08 5.62
CA PHE A 163 8.41 6.91 4.53
C PHE A 163 8.55 5.44 4.12
N GLY A 164 9.10 5.18 2.93
CA GLY A 164 9.31 3.84 2.36
C GLY A 164 8.34 3.44 1.24
N GLY A 165 7.43 4.35 0.86
CA GLY A 165 6.50 4.17 -0.26
C GLY A 165 6.91 4.95 -1.51
N ARG A 166 6.27 4.69 -2.66
CA ARG A 166 6.59 5.31 -3.96
C ARG A 166 6.61 6.84 -3.94
N ASP A 167 5.71 7.46 -3.17
CA ASP A 167 5.62 8.92 -3.07
C ASP A 167 6.58 9.56 -2.05
N ARG A 168 7.12 8.76 -1.14
CA ARG A 168 7.99 9.18 -0.04
C ARG A 168 9.00 8.06 0.22
N PRO A 169 9.94 7.82 -0.72
CA PRO A 169 10.99 6.82 -0.49
C PRO A 169 11.83 7.24 0.71
N PHE A 170 12.54 6.28 1.32
CA PHE A 170 13.55 6.62 2.31
C PHE A 170 14.61 7.53 1.67
N ARG A 171 15.15 8.48 2.45
CA ARG A 171 16.29 9.25 1.98
C ARG A 171 17.49 8.30 1.89
N VAL A 172 18.16 8.27 0.75
CA VAL A 172 19.49 7.65 0.67
C VAL A 172 20.41 8.46 1.60
N PRO A 173 21.22 7.82 2.48
CA PRO A 173 22.18 8.53 3.29
C PRO A 173 23.03 9.44 2.40
N ARG A 174 23.18 10.72 2.77
CA ARG A 174 24.16 11.58 2.09
C ARG A 174 25.53 11.08 2.55
N SER A 175 26.31 10.54 1.61
CA SER A 175 27.72 10.20 1.78
C SER A 175 28.53 11.40 2.27
#